data_AF-A0A969TCT3-F1
#
_entry.id   AF-A0A969TCT3-F1
#
_cell.length_a   1.000
_cell.length_b   1.000
_cell.length_c   1.000
_cell.angle_alpha   90.00
_cell.angle_beta   90.00
_cell.angle_gamma   90.00
#
_symmetry.space_group_name_H-M   'P 1'
#
loop_
_entity.id
_entity.type
_entity.pdbx_description
1 polymer ?
#
loop_
_entity_poly.entity_id
_entity_poly.type
_entity_poly.pdbx_seq_one_letter_code
_entity_poly.pdbx_strand_id
1 'polypeptide(L)'
;MARFGSADVKDRFFGAAVYLFAIYDAMAIGMGLIVKVPALAPIFNFLQSLLLPISLLYGVFDAIIPLGLGSLVVFFVLFLAVVQNEKISYFIRFNTLQSILFSIAISLISIIFSTLGGLELIGGFVFIIAAGASLFCMAECVFGRYPEIPTISAAVYSQLPR
;
A
#
# COMPACT_ATOMS: atom_id res chain seq x y z
N MET A 1 9.97 -26.76 14.47
CA MET A 1 10.20 -25.30 14.38
C MET A 1 8.84 -24.66 14.24
N ALA A 2 8.34 -23.91 15.24
CA ALA A 2 7.05 -23.24 15.12
C ALA A 2 7.17 -22.17 14.01
N ARG A 3 6.61 -22.48 12.83
CA ARG A 3 6.72 -21.65 11.62
C ARG A 3 5.97 -20.31 11.72
N PHE A 4 5.24 -20.10 12.83
CA PHE A 4 4.45 -18.89 13.11
C PHE A 4 4.55 -18.59 14.61
N GLY A 5 5.63 -17.93 15.04
CA GLY A 5 5.60 -17.22 16.32
C GLY A 5 4.55 -16.12 16.20
N SER A 6 3.67 -15.97 17.19
CA SER A 6 2.73 -14.84 17.23
C SER A 6 3.52 -13.56 17.03
N ALA A 7 3.24 -12.80 15.97
CA ALA A 7 3.88 -11.51 15.78
C ALA A 7 3.65 -10.67 17.04
N ASP A 8 4.72 -10.06 17.56
CA ASP A 8 4.61 -9.17 18.72
C ASP A 8 3.59 -8.06 18.40
N VAL A 9 2.96 -7.48 19.42
CA VAL A 9 1.94 -6.44 19.24
C VAL A 9 2.49 -5.28 18.40
N LYS A 10 3.78 -4.96 18.56
CA LYS A 10 4.50 -3.97 17.74
C LYS A 10 4.56 -4.40 16.28
N ASP A 11 4.94 -5.64 16.00
CA ASP A 11 5.06 -6.16 14.64
C ASP A 11 3.72 -6.21 13.91
N ARG A 12 2.66 -6.56 14.64
CA ARG A 12 1.27 -6.51 14.13
C ARG A 12 0.87 -5.11 13.74
N PHE A 13 1.14 -4.14 14.61
CA PHE A 13 0.81 -2.73 14.36
C PHE A 13 1.59 -2.18 13.16
N PHE A 14 2.91 -2.34 13.14
CA PHE A 14 3.74 -1.85 12.04
C PHE A 14 3.47 -2.58 10.73
N GLY A 15 3.25 -3.91 10.77
CA GLY A 15 2.87 -4.69 9.59
C GLY A 15 1.54 -4.24 8.98
N ALA A 16 0.53 -3.93 9.82
CA ALA A 16 -0.72 -3.35 9.35
C ALA A 16 -0.54 -1.92 8.82
N ALA A 17 0.26 -1.10 9.52
CA ALA A 17 0.46 0.30 9.17
C ALA A 17 1.07 0.49 7.77
N VAL A 18 1.90 -0.45 7.29
CA VAL A 18 2.52 -0.28 5.96
C VAL A 18 1.49 -0.31 4.83
N TYR A 19 0.37 -1.03 4.98
CA TYR A 19 -0.68 -1.04 3.96
C TYR A 19 -1.38 0.30 3.78
N LEU A 20 -1.24 1.24 4.72
CA LEU A 20 -1.75 2.60 4.56
C LEU A 20 -1.07 3.33 3.38
N PHE A 21 0.20 3.03 3.08
CA PHE A 21 0.89 3.58 1.91
C PHE A 21 0.21 3.14 0.60
N ALA A 22 -0.09 1.85 0.47
CA ALA A 22 -0.79 1.33 -0.71
C ALA A 22 -2.22 1.89 -0.86
N ILE A 23 -2.93 2.11 0.25
CA ILE A 23 -4.26 2.75 0.23
C ILE A 23 -4.15 4.20 -0.23
N TYR A 24 -3.14 4.94 0.24
CA TYR A 24 -2.89 6.32 -0.19
C TYR A 24 -2.65 6.41 -1.69
N ASP A 25 -1.81 5.56 -2.25
CA ASP A 25 -1.57 5.51 -3.70
C ASP A 25 -2.85 5.13 -4.47
N ALA A 26 -3.67 4.21 -3.93
CA ALA A 26 -4.94 3.83 -4.55
C ALA A 26 -5.94 5.01 -4.58
N MET A 27 -5.95 5.86 -3.55
CA MET A 27 -6.88 7.00 -3.47
C MET A 27 -6.68 7.99 -4.60
N ALA A 28 -5.44 8.23 -5.04
CA ALA A 28 -5.15 9.15 -6.15
C ALA A 28 -5.89 8.76 -7.43
N ILE A 29 -5.98 7.46 -7.73
CA ILE A 29 -6.68 6.92 -8.91
C ILE A 29 -8.20 6.78 -8.66
N GLY A 30 -8.60 6.60 -7.40
CA GLY A 30 -9.99 6.43 -6.98
C GLY A 30 -10.84 7.71 -7.06
N MET A 31 -10.26 8.89 -7.24
CA MET A 31 -10.98 10.17 -7.24
C MET A 31 -12.14 10.24 -8.24
N GLY A 32 -11.97 9.65 -9.43
CA GLY A 32 -13.04 9.59 -10.44
C GLY A 32 -14.29 8.81 -9.99
N LEU A 33 -14.14 7.89 -9.03
CA LEU A 33 -15.26 7.12 -8.48
C LEU A 33 -16.20 7.99 -7.65
N ILE A 34 -15.67 8.99 -6.93
CA ILE A 34 -16.46 9.89 -6.07
C ILE A 34 -17.41 10.73 -6.92
N VAL A 35 -16.95 11.18 -8.09
CA VAL A 35 -17.76 11.98 -9.03
C VAL A 35 -18.93 11.15 -9.57
N LYS A 36 -18.70 9.87 -9.86
CA LYS A 36 -19.72 8.95 -10.40
C LYS A 36 -20.66 8.40 -9.33
N VAL A 37 -20.15 8.22 -8.11
CA VAL A 37 -20.91 7.67 -6.98
C VAL A 37 -20.71 8.57 -5.74
N PRO A 38 -21.41 9.72 -5.67
CA PRO A 38 -21.27 10.66 -4.56
C PRO A 38 -21.57 10.07 -3.18
N ALA A 39 -22.37 9.00 -3.12
CA ALA A 39 -22.67 8.27 -1.89
C ALA A 39 -21.42 7.69 -1.18
N LEU A 40 -20.31 7.50 -1.91
CA LEU A 40 -19.04 7.04 -1.33
C LEU A 40 -18.20 8.17 -0.70
N ALA A 41 -18.58 9.44 -0.88
CA ALA A 41 -17.83 10.58 -0.38
C ALA A 41 -17.55 10.54 1.14
N PRO A 42 -18.48 10.12 2.04
CA PRO A 42 -18.19 10.02 3.47
C PRO A 42 -17.06 9.03 3.78
N ILE A 43 -17.02 7.89 3.08
CA ILE A 43 -15.99 6.86 3.27
C ILE A 43 -14.63 7.38 2.78
N PHE A 44 -14.61 8.04 1.62
CA PHE A 44 -13.39 8.66 1.10
C PHE A 44 -12.84 9.74 2.04
N ASN A 45 -13.70 10.61 2.57
CA ASN A 45 -13.29 11.64 3.53
C ASN A 45 -12.73 11.03 4.82
N PHE A 46 -13.35 9.95 5.31
CA PHE A 46 -12.84 9.22 6.47
C PHE A 46 -11.44 8.61 6.19
N LEU A 47 -11.27 7.95 5.05
CA LEU A 47 -9.97 7.41 4.64
C LEU A 47 -8.92 8.52 4.48
N GLN A 48 -9.29 9.65 3.88
CA GLN A 48 -8.40 10.80 3.74
C GLN A 48 -7.95 11.34 5.09
N SER A 49 -8.86 11.42 6.07
CA SER A 49 -8.53 11.83 7.43
C SER A 49 -7.60 10.83 8.13
N LEU A 50 -7.74 9.52 7.87
CA LEU A 50 -6.86 8.50 8.42
C LEU A 50 -5.46 8.57 7.80
N LEU A 51 -5.37 8.94 6.53
CA LEU A 51 -4.13 8.98 5.75
C LEU A 51 -3.40 10.33 5.83
N LEU A 52 -3.92 11.30 6.57
CA LEU A 52 -3.27 12.59 6.85
C LEU A 52 -1.77 12.48 7.21
N PRO A 53 -1.32 11.61 8.12
CA PRO A 53 0.10 11.51 8.42
C PRO A 53 0.93 11.04 7.21
N ILE A 54 0.37 10.20 6.36
CA ILE A 54 1.04 9.70 5.15
C ILE A 54 1.05 10.77 4.08
N SER A 55 -0.03 11.53 3.91
CA SER A 55 -0.06 12.63 2.93
C SER A 55 0.97 13.71 3.24
N LEU A 56 1.23 13.99 4.53
CA LEU A 56 2.31 14.89 4.94
C LEU A 56 3.69 14.33 4.57
N LEU A 57 3.94 13.02 4.73
CA LEU A 57 5.19 12.39 4.31
C LEU A 57 5.39 12.49 2.80
N TYR A 58 4.34 12.20 2.01
CA TYR A 58 4.39 12.35 0.56
C TYR A 58 4.62 13.81 0.16
N GLY A 59 3.97 14.77 0.82
CA GLY A 59 4.19 16.20 0.57
C GLY A 59 5.64 16.64 0.79
N VAL A 60 6.33 16.08 1.80
CA VAL A 60 7.77 16.31 2.00
C VAL A 60 8.59 15.72 0.86
N PHE A 61 8.27 14.51 0.39
CA PHE A 61 8.99 13.87 -0.71
C PHE A 61 8.78 14.57 -2.06
N ASP A 62 7.55 14.99 -2.35
CA ASP A 62 7.21 15.74 -3.56
C ASP A 62 7.88 17.12 -3.59
N ALA A 63 8.09 17.76 -2.43
CA ALA A 63 8.84 19.01 -2.34
C ALA A 63 10.34 18.84 -2.68
N ILE A 64 10.91 17.65 -2.42
CA ILE A 64 12.32 17.35 -2.70
C ILE A 64 12.51 16.93 -4.17
N ILE A 65 11.55 16.18 -4.74
CA ILE A 65 11.58 15.72 -6.13
C ILE A 65 10.29 16.15 -6.84
N PRO A 66 10.27 17.37 -7.44
CA PRO A 66 9.07 17.96 -8.05
C PRO A 66 8.66 17.32 -9.39
N LEU A 67 8.96 16.05 -9.60
CA LEU A 67 8.58 15.28 -10.80
C LEU A 67 7.25 14.54 -10.64
N GLY A 68 6.56 14.69 -9.50
CA GLY A 68 5.34 13.93 -9.19
C GLY A 68 5.59 12.43 -8.99
N LEU A 69 6.82 12.07 -8.62
CA LEU A 69 7.26 10.70 -8.39
C LEU A 69 7.28 10.34 -6.89
N GLY A 70 6.44 10.97 -6.07
CA GLY A 70 6.39 10.73 -4.62
C GLY A 70 6.22 9.25 -4.24
N SER A 71 5.36 8.52 -4.95
CA SER A 71 5.17 7.07 -4.73
C SER A 71 6.43 6.25 -5.02
N LEU A 72 7.23 6.64 -6.02
CA LEU A 72 8.52 6.02 -6.33
C LEU A 72 9.56 6.30 -5.24
N VAL A 73 9.57 7.50 -4.68
CA VAL A 73 10.44 7.85 -3.55
C VAL A 73 10.08 7.00 -2.33
N VAL A 74 8.80 6.91 -2.01
CA VAL A 74 8.29 6.09 -0.90
C VAL A 74 8.64 4.63 -1.10
N PHE A 75 8.55 4.11 -2.33
CA PHE A 75 9.04 2.77 -2.68
C PHE A 75 10.50 2.58 -2.26
N PHE A 76 11.41 3.48 -2.69
CA PHE A 76 12.83 3.36 -2.34
C PHE A 76 13.08 3.47 -0.85
N VAL A 77 12.39 4.39 -0.17
CA VAL A 77 12.52 4.57 1.28
C VAL A 77 12.09 3.31 2.01
N LEU A 78 10.89 2.77 1.73
CA LEU A 78 10.41 1.56 2.37
C LEU A 78 11.27 0.34 2.04
N PHE A 79 11.72 0.21 0.78
CA PHE A 79 12.54 -0.92 0.37
C PHE A 79 13.93 -0.91 1.05
N LEU A 80 14.63 0.22 1.01
CA LEU A 80 15.99 0.32 1.57
C LEU A 80 15.98 0.38 3.10
N ALA A 81 15.06 1.15 3.71
CA ALA A 81 15.06 1.34 5.15
C ALA A 81 14.42 0.17 5.91
N VAL A 82 13.40 -0.48 5.31
CA VAL A 82 12.62 -1.52 5.98
C VAL A 82 12.95 -2.91 5.44
N VAL A 83 12.75 -3.15 4.13
CA VAL A 83 12.86 -4.50 3.55
C VAL A 83 14.29 -5.06 3.62
N GLN A 84 15.30 -4.22 3.37
CA GLN A 84 16.72 -4.65 3.43
C GLN A 84 17.31 -4.67 4.85
N ASN A 85 16.57 -4.20 5.85
CA ASN A 85 17.10 -4.07 7.20
C ASN A 85 16.84 -5.35 8.01
N GLU A 86 17.88 -6.18 8.17
CA GLU A 86 17.82 -7.45 8.93
C GLU A 86 17.53 -7.29 10.43
N LYS A 87 17.59 -6.05 10.97
CA LYS A 87 17.19 -5.78 12.35
C LYS A 87 15.68 -5.72 12.53
N ILE A 88 14.93 -5.58 11.44
CA ILE A 88 13.47 -5.54 11.44
C ILE A 88 12.94 -6.95 11.30
N SER A 89 11.86 -7.26 12.00
CA SER A 89 11.30 -8.61 11.96
C SER A 89 10.84 -8.99 10.55
N TYR A 90 11.02 -10.27 10.22
CA TYR A 90 10.58 -10.84 8.95
C TYR A 90 9.10 -10.55 8.65
N PHE A 91 8.26 -10.51 9.70
CA PHE A 91 6.84 -10.16 9.59
C PHE A 91 6.62 -8.77 9.00
N ILE A 92 7.30 -7.74 9.52
CA ILE A 92 7.18 -6.38 9.00
C ILE A 92 7.76 -6.30 7.59
N ARG A 93 8.92 -6.93 7.35
CA ARG A 93 9.58 -6.91 6.03
C ARG A 93 8.69 -7.54 4.94
N PHE A 94 8.03 -8.66 5.25
CA PHE A 94 7.08 -9.33 4.37
C PHE A 94 5.90 -8.42 4.01
N ASN A 95 5.22 -7.86 5.02
CA ASN A 95 4.05 -6.99 4.81
C ASN A 95 4.43 -5.70 4.08
N THR A 96 5.63 -5.17 4.35
CA THR A 96 6.17 -4.00 3.66
C THR A 96 6.39 -4.30 2.19
N LEU A 97 7.03 -5.41 1.85
CA LEU A 97 7.27 -5.78 0.46
C LEU A 97 5.95 -6.03 -0.27
N GLN A 98 4.95 -6.64 0.39
CA GLN A 98 3.62 -6.83 -0.18
C GLN A 98 2.91 -5.49 -0.46
N SER A 99 2.97 -4.53 0.45
CA SER A 99 2.42 -3.19 0.27
C SER A 99 3.13 -2.40 -0.84
N ILE A 100 4.45 -2.53 -0.94
CA ILE A 100 5.25 -1.99 -2.04
C ILE A 100 4.78 -2.53 -3.39
N LEU A 101 4.54 -3.85 -3.50
CA LEU A 101 4.08 -4.45 -4.75
C LEU A 101 2.70 -3.91 -5.18
N PHE A 102 1.79 -3.67 -4.22
CA PHE A 102 0.54 -2.97 -4.52
C PHE A 102 0.77 -1.57 -5.06
N SER A 103 1.62 -0.79 -4.39
CA SER A 103 1.94 0.58 -4.77
C SER A 103 2.52 0.65 -6.19
N ILE A 104 3.43 -0.26 -6.53
CA ILE A 104 3.98 -0.40 -7.88
C ILE A 104 2.88 -0.76 -8.88
N ALA A 105 2.05 -1.75 -8.60
CA ALA A 105 0.98 -2.17 -9.50
C ALA A 105 0.00 -1.02 -9.79
N ILE A 106 -0.42 -0.29 -8.75
CA ILE A 106 -1.28 0.89 -8.84
C ILE A 106 -0.61 1.98 -9.69
N SER A 107 0.66 2.29 -9.43
CA SER A 107 1.41 3.30 -10.17
C SER A 107 1.53 2.95 -11.67
N LEU A 108 1.82 1.68 -11.99
CA LEU A 108 1.90 1.22 -13.38
C LEU A 108 0.56 1.32 -14.09
N ILE A 109 -0.53 0.88 -13.44
CA ILE A 109 -1.89 1.04 -13.96
C ILE A 109 -2.21 2.52 -14.19
N SER A 110 -1.86 3.40 -13.25
CA SER A 110 -2.06 4.84 -13.38
C SER A 110 -1.41 5.39 -14.65
N ILE A 111 -0.12 5.10 -14.84
CA ILE A 111 0.66 5.58 -15.99
C ILE A 111 0.08 5.06 -17.30
N ILE A 112 -0.22 3.76 -17.38
CA ILE A 112 -0.76 3.13 -18.59
C ILE A 112 -2.13 3.72 -18.93
N PHE A 113 -3.07 3.79 -17.98
CA PHE A 113 -4.42 4.25 -18.28
C PHE A 113 -4.55 5.77 -18.36
N SER A 114 -3.63 6.53 -17.76
CA SER A 114 -3.54 7.98 -17.96
C SER A 114 -3.11 8.33 -19.38
N THR A 115 -2.19 7.54 -19.98
CA THR A 115 -1.74 7.77 -21.36
C THR A 115 -2.77 7.33 -22.40
N LEU A 116 -3.58 6.32 -22.08
CA LEU A 116 -4.64 5.79 -22.95
C LEU A 116 -6.01 6.48 -22.78
N GLY A 117 -6.17 7.36 -21.79
CA GLY A 117 -7.45 8.05 -21.51
C GLY A 117 -8.52 7.18 -20.84
N GLY A 118 -8.17 6.00 -20.30
CA GLY A 118 -9.10 5.05 -19.66
C GLY A 118 -9.12 5.11 -18.13
N LEU A 119 -8.34 6.00 -17.51
CA LEU A 119 -8.14 6.05 -16.06
C LEU A 119 -9.46 6.28 -15.30
N GLU A 120 -10.36 7.12 -15.82
CA GLU A 120 -11.65 7.37 -15.18
C GLU A 120 -12.59 6.15 -15.18
N LEU A 121 -12.43 5.24 -16.13
CA LEU A 121 -13.26 4.03 -16.24
C LEU A 121 -12.77 2.94 -15.29
N ILE A 122 -11.46 2.68 -15.31
CA ILE A 122 -10.87 1.57 -14.53
C ILE A 122 -10.44 1.98 -13.13
N GLY A 123 -10.18 3.27 -12.90
CA GLY A 123 -9.54 3.75 -11.69
C GLY A 123 -10.35 3.49 -10.43
N GLY A 124 -11.67 3.65 -10.50
CA GLY A 124 -12.56 3.31 -9.39
C GLY A 124 -12.55 1.81 -9.05
N PHE A 125 -12.49 0.94 -10.06
CA PHE A 125 -12.41 -0.50 -9.87
C PHE A 125 -11.08 -0.92 -9.23
N VAL A 126 -9.98 -0.36 -9.74
CA VAL A 126 -8.62 -0.57 -9.20
C VAL A 126 -8.55 -0.09 -7.75
N PHE A 127 -9.14 1.06 -7.44
CA PHE A 127 -9.23 1.57 -6.07
C PHE A 127 -9.95 0.59 -5.14
N ILE A 128 -11.14 0.10 -5.51
CA ILE A 128 -11.91 -0.83 -4.68
C ILE A 128 -11.13 -2.11 -4.40
N ILE A 129 -10.49 -2.68 -5.44
CA ILE A 129 -9.68 -3.89 -5.28
C ILE A 129 -8.46 -3.63 -4.42
N ALA A 130 -7.69 -2.58 -4.70
CA ALA A 130 -6.46 -2.27 -3.99
C ALA A 130 -6.72 -1.91 -2.52
N ALA A 131 -7.72 -1.06 -2.27
CA ALA A 131 -8.12 -0.68 -0.91
C ALA A 131 -8.69 -1.88 -0.16
N GLY A 132 -9.57 -2.68 -0.79
CA GLY A 132 -10.13 -3.89 -0.18
C GLY A 132 -9.06 -4.94 0.16
N ALA A 133 -8.13 -5.20 -0.76
CA ALA A 133 -7.00 -6.11 -0.53
C ALA A 133 -6.08 -5.61 0.58
N SER A 134 -5.80 -4.31 0.62
CA SER A 134 -4.97 -3.69 1.66
C SER A 134 -5.64 -3.78 3.03
N LEU A 135 -6.94 -3.47 3.13
CA LEU A 135 -7.71 -3.59 4.37
C LEU A 135 -7.79 -5.04 4.87
N PHE A 136 -7.95 -6.00 3.95
CA PHE A 136 -7.87 -7.42 4.28
C PHE A 136 -6.50 -7.78 4.88
N CYS A 137 -5.41 -7.33 4.26
CA CYS A 137 -4.07 -7.56 4.81
C CYS A 137 -3.85 -6.90 6.17
N MET A 138 -4.38 -5.69 6.38
CA MET A 138 -4.34 -5.03 7.68
C MET A 138 -5.06 -5.85 8.76
N ALA A 139 -6.24 -6.39 8.45
CA ALA A 139 -7.00 -7.23 9.39
C ALA A 139 -6.22 -8.50 9.76
N GLU A 140 -5.66 -9.21 8.78
CA GLU A 140 -4.82 -10.40 9.03
C GLU A 140 -3.57 -10.04 9.87
N CYS A 141 -2.96 -8.87 9.64
CA CYS A 141 -1.84 -8.39 10.46
C CYS A 141 -2.25 -8.15 11.92
N VAL A 142 -3.42 -7.58 12.16
CA VAL A 142 -3.96 -7.39 13.52
C VAL A 142 -4.18 -8.74 14.21
N PHE A 143 -4.61 -9.76 13.46
CA PHE A 143 -4.69 -11.13 13.96
C PHE A 143 -3.33 -11.85 14.03
N GLY A 144 -2.22 -11.20 13.67
CA GLY A 144 -0.86 -11.75 13.71
C GLY A 144 -0.63 -12.88 12.74
N ARG A 145 -1.42 -12.90 11.66
CA ARG A 145 -1.32 -13.85 10.56
C ARG A 145 -0.61 -13.15 9.40
N TYR A 146 0.08 -13.94 8.59
CA TYR A 146 0.65 -13.45 7.35
C TYR A 146 -0.47 -13.31 6.32
N PRO A 147 -0.68 -12.14 5.71
CA PRO A 147 -1.70 -11.98 4.69
C PRO A 147 -1.34 -12.74 3.42
N GLU A 148 -2.09 -13.80 3.12
CA GLU A 148 -1.85 -14.61 1.93
C GLU A 148 -2.76 -14.18 0.78
N ILE A 149 -2.19 -13.41 -0.14
CA ILE A 149 -2.83 -13.08 -1.42
C ILE A 149 -2.16 -13.91 -2.51
N PRO A 150 -2.92 -14.76 -3.23
CA PRO A 150 -2.38 -15.56 -4.33
C PRO A 150 -1.58 -14.68 -5.30
N THR A 151 -0.50 -15.21 -5.85
CA THR A 151 0.48 -14.51 -6.72
C THR A 151 1.37 -13.46 -6.01
N ILE A 152 0.81 -12.55 -5.21
CA ILE A 152 1.59 -11.47 -4.60
C ILE A 152 2.42 -11.99 -3.44
N SER A 153 1.83 -12.76 -2.53
CA SER A 153 2.58 -13.34 -1.41
C SER A 153 3.67 -14.30 -1.91
N ALA A 154 3.42 -15.02 -3.02
CA ALA A 154 4.42 -15.86 -3.67
C ALA A 154 5.60 -15.03 -4.23
N ALA A 155 5.32 -13.88 -4.86
CA ALA A 155 6.34 -12.95 -5.32
C ALA A 155 7.17 -12.40 -4.14
N VAL A 156 6.52 -12.02 -3.03
CA VAL A 156 7.19 -11.56 -1.80
C VAL A 156 8.12 -12.64 -1.27
N TYR A 157 7.65 -13.89 -1.13
CA TYR A 157 8.49 -14.99 -0.65
C TYR A 157 9.70 -15.27 -1.54
N SER A 158 9.60 -15.02 -2.85
CA SER A 158 10.72 -15.20 -3.79
C SER A 158 11.75 -14.06 -3.74
N GLN A 159 11.32 -12.85 -3.38
CA GLN A 159 12.14 -11.64 -3.42
C GLN A 159 12.73 -11.26 -2.07
N LEU A 160 12.11 -11.73 -0.97
CA LEU A 160 12.52 -11.33 0.36
C LEU A 160 13.83 -12.04 0.76
N PRO A 161 14.90 -11.27 1.11
CA PRO A 161 16.13 -11.85 1.61
C PRO A 161 15.86 -12.59 2.92
N ARG A 162 16.42 -13.80 3.05
CA ARG A 162 16.29 -14.63 4.25
C ARG A 162 17.14 -14.11 5.39
#